data_AF-A0A960XFJ4-F1
#
_entry.id   AF-A0A960XFJ4-F1
#
_cell.length_a   1.000
_cell.length_b   1.000
_cell.length_c   1.000
_cell.angle_alpha   90.00
_cell.angle_beta   90.00
_cell.angle_gamma   90.00
#
_symmetry.space_group_name_H-M   'P 1'
#
loop_
_entity.id
_entity.type
_entity.pdbx_description
1 polymer ?
#
loop_
_entity_poly.entity_id
_entity_poly.type
_entity_poly.pdbx_seq_one_letter_code
_entity_poly.pdbx_strand_id
1 'polypeptide(L)' 'MKRSFVILGAGISGLALGWFLKNEFGATIDLKIIEANRRVGGWMDTFETEGYLFDRGPHSVRTKDIAWFR' A
#
# COMPACT_ATOMS: atom_id res chain seq x y z
N MET A 1 -5.19 27.56 3.41
CA MET A 1 -5.11 26.48 4.42
C MET A 1 -4.62 25.21 3.75
N LYS A 2 -3.70 24.49 4.38
CA LYS A 2 -3.23 23.18 3.93
C LYS A 2 -4.34 22.14 4.21
N ARG A 3 -4.80 21.39 3.21
CA ARG A 3 -5.82 20.34 3.43
C ARG A 3 -5.18 19.16 4.15
N SER A 4 -5.86 18.64 5.17
CA SER A 4 -5.34 17.56 6.03
C SER A 4 -6.15 16.29 5.81
N PHE A 5 -5.45 15.17 5.63
CA PHE A 5 -6.03 13.85 5.42
C PHE A 5 -5.48 12.87 6.46
N VAL A 6 -6.39 12.10 7.07
CA VAL A 6 -6.04 10.98 7.94
C VAL A 6 -6.64 9.71 7.36
N ILE A 7 -5.80 8.72 7.05
CA ILE A 7 -6.20 7.40 6.56
C ILE A 7 -6.03 6.40 7.71
N LEU A 8 -7.09 5.64 7.99
CA LEU A 8 -7.07 4.55 8.97
C LEU A 8 -6.88 3.22 8.23
N GLY A 9 -5.80 2.51 8.56
CA GLY A 9 -5.37 1.28 7.92
C GLY A 9 -4.34 1.52 6.82
N ALA A 10 -3.17 0.89 6.96
CA ALA A 10 -2.09 0.85 5.97
C ALA A 10 -2.06 -0.49 5.21
N GLY A 11 -3.23 -1.06 4.89
CA GLY A 11 -3.35 -2.11 3.88
C GLY A 11 -3.19 -1.55 2.46
N ILE A 12 -3.30 -2.41 1.43
CA ILE A 12 -3.14 -2.00 0.01
C ILE A 12 -4.03 -0.80 -0.35
N SER A 13 -5.28 -0.78 0.08
CA SER A 13 -6.22 0.30 -0.23
C SER A 13 -5.81 1.64 0.41
N GLY A 14 -5.41 1.63 1.69
CA GLY A 14 -4.99 2.84 2.39
C GLY A 14 -3.66 3.39 1.88
N LEU A 15 -2.71 2.49 1.60
CA LEU A 15 -1.44 2.85 0.97
C LEU A 15 -1.63 3.42 -0.43
N ALA A 16 -2.47 2.79 -1.26
CA ALA A 16 -2.79 3.26 -2.60
C ALA A 16 -3.46 4.65 -2.57
N LEU A 17 -4.44 4.86 -1.68
CA LEU A 17 -5.07 6.18 -1.51
C LEU A 17 -4.03 7.24 -1.12
N GLY A 18 -3.15 6.93 -0.16
CA GLY A 18 -2.07 7.84 0.23
C GLY A 18 -1.13 8.19 -0.92
N TRP A 19 -0.81 7.20 -1.77
CA TRP A 19 0.00 7.40 -2.98
C TRP A 19 -0.70 8.33 -3.97
N PHE A 20 -1.97 8.08 -4.31
CA PHE A 20 -2.73 8.93 -5.23
C PHE A 20 -2.90 10.36 -4.72
N LEU A 21 -3.18 10.54 -3.42
CA LEU A 21 -3.28 11.87 -2.82
C LEU A 21 -1.95 12.64 -2.89
N LYS A 22 -0.82 11.96 -2.65
CA LYS A 22 0.50 12.59 -2.82
C LYS A 22 0.80 12.91 -4.28
N ASN A 23 0.42 12.06 -5.23
CA ASN A 23 0.65 12.32 -6.64
C ASN A 23 -0.17 13.53 -7.14
N GLU A 24 -1.43 13.63 -6.71
CA GLU A 24 -2.33 14.71 -7.11
C GLU A 24 -1.96 16.06 -6.47
N PHE A 25 -1.63 16.07 -5.18
CA PHE A 25 -1.49 17.33 -4.42
C PHE A 25 -0.07 17.64 -3.93
N GLY A 26 0.86 16.69 -4.02
CA GLY A 26 2.25 16.86 -3.61
C GLY A 26 2.41 17.35 -2.16
N ALA A 27 3.27 18.34 -1.97
CA ALA A 27 3.56 18.92 -0.65
C ALA A 27 2.44 19.85 -0.11
N THR A 28 1.39 20.11 -0.89
CA THR A 28 0.31 21.05 -0.52
C THR A 28 -0.74 20.45 0.43
N ILE A 29 -0.60 19.16 0.77
CA ILE A 29 -1.46 18.45 1.73
C ILE A 29 -0.67 17.97 2.93
N ASP A 30 -1.32 17.89 4.08
CA ASP A 30 -0.83 17.16 5.23
C ASP A 30 -1.50 15.77 5.23
N LEU A 31 -0.70 14.70 5.22
CA LEU A 31 -1.19 13.34 5.06
C LEU A 31 -0.60 12.45 6.15
N LYS A 32 -1.47 11.80 6.91
CA LYS A 32 -1.11 10.80 7.91
C LYS A 32 -1.84 9.49 7.63
N ILE A 33 -1.11 8.38 7.71
CA ILE A 33 -1.68 7.03 7.68
C ILE A 33 -1.43 6.40 9.05
N ILE A 34 -2.47 5.85 9.67
CA ILE A 34 -2.41 5.21 10.98
C ILE A 34 -2.76 3.73 10.81
N GLU A 35 -1.84 2.85 11.22
CA GLU A 35 -2.01 1.40 11.16
C GLU A 35 -2.01 0.83 12.58
N ALA A 36 -2.89 -0.14 12.84
CA ALA A 36 -3.01 -0.78 14.14
C ALA A 36 -1.87 -1.80 14.37
N ASN A 37 -1.40 -2.44 13.30
CA ASN A 37 -0.36 -3.44 13.35
C ASN A 37 1.06 -2.82 13.36
N ARG A 38 2.04 -3.64 13.75
CA ARG A 38 3.47 -3.27 13.73
C ARG A 38 4.06 -3.15 12.32
N ARG A 39 3.30 -3.54 11.29
CA ARG A 39 3.71 -3.54 9.88
C ARG A 39 2.57 -3.03 9.02
N VAL A 40 2.94 -2.40 7.91
CA VAL A 40 2.01 -2.02 6.84
C VAL A 40 1.82 -3.19 5.85
N GLY A 41 0.88 -3.04 4.91
CA GLY A 41 0.59 -4.01 3.85
C GLY A 41 -0.68 -4.84 4.09
N GLY A 42 -1.22 -4.85 5.31
CA GLY A 42 -2.38 -5.68 5.65
C GLY A 42 -2.08 -7.16 5.37
N TRP A 43 -2.95 -7.85 4.63
CA TRP A 43 -2.77 -9.26 4.26
C TRP A 43 -1.59 -9.53 3.33
N MET A 44 -1.06 -8.54 2.61
CA MET A 44 0.12 -8.72 1.75
C MET A 44 1.35 -8.88 2.62
N ASP A 45 1.77 -10.12 2.87
CA ASP A 45 2.84 -10.45 3.81
C ASP A 45 3.72 -11.56 3.25
N THR A 46 4.91 -11.16 2.79
CA THR A 46 5.95 -12.02 2.26
C THR A 46 7.07 -12.14 3.27
N PHE A 47 7.57 -13.36 3.51
CA PHE A 47 8.69 -13.61 4.41
C PHE A 47 9.71 -14.54 3.75
N GLU A 48 10.96 -14.41 4.16
CA GLU A 48 12.05 -15.26 3.70
C GLU A 48 12.45 -16.23 4.82
N THR A 49 12.63 -17.51 4.48
CA THR A 49 13.18 -18.52 5.38
C THR A 49 13.97 -19.54 4.58
N GLU A 50 15.16 -19.91 5.08
CA GLU A 50 16.06 -20.87 4.41
C GLU A 50 16.42 -20.50 2.95
N GLY A 51 16.45 -19.20 2.63
CA GLY A 51 16.70 -18.70 1.26
C GLY A 51 15.50 -18.82 0.31
N TYR A 52 14.33 -19.23 0.82
CA TYR A 52 13.08 -19.30 0.08
C TYR A 52 12.14 -18.17 0.48
N LEU A 53 11.41 -17.65 -0.50
CA LEU A 53 10.42 -16.58 -0.32
C LEU A 53 9.00 -17.18 -0.31
N PHE A 54 8.23 -16.86 0.72
CA PHE A 54 6.87 -17.36 0.91
C PHE A 54 5.88 -16.22 1.15
N ASP A 55 4.70 -16.32 0.54
CA ASP A 55 3.58 -15.43 0.80
C ASP A 55 2.61 -16.06 1.80
N ARG A 56 2.29 -15.35 2.89
CA ARG A 56 1.30 -15.77 3.90
C ARG A 56 -0.13 -15.41 3.53
N GLY A 57 -0.30 -14.57 2.51
CA GLY A 57 -1.60 -14.05 2.10
C GLY A 57 -1.73 -14.05 0.58
N PRO A 58 -1.98 -12.89 -0.06
CA PRO A 58 -2.00 -12.79 -1.52
C PRO A 58 -0.65 -13.17 -2.13
N HIS A 59 -0.69 -14.09 -3.10
CA HIS A 59 0.50 -14.53 -3.85
C HIS A 59 0.61 -13.89 -5.24
N SER A 60 -0.51 -13.50 -5.85
CA SER A 60 -0.50 -12.90 -7.19
C SER A 60 -1.68 -11.97 -7.42
N VAL A 61 -1.52 -11.06 -8.38
CA VAL A 61 -2.59 -10.24 -8.92
C VAL A 61 -2.89 -10.72 -10.33
N ARG A 62 -4.18 -10.90 -10.65
CA ARG A 62 -4.63 -11.26 -11.99
C ARG A 62 -5.21 -10.01 -12.64
N THR A 63 -4.67 -9.63 -13.78
CA THR A 63 -5.20 -8.53 -14.60
C THR A 63 -5.48 -9.01 -16.02
N LYS A 64 -6.47 -8.41 -16.66
CA LYS A 64 -6.71 -8.57 -18.12
C LYS A 64 -5.87 -7.59 -18.94
N ASP A 65 -5.26 -6.61 -18.28
CA ASP A 65 -4.44 -5.59 -18.91
C ASP A 65 -3.05 -6.16 -19.24
N ILE A 66 -2.79 -6.31 -20.54
CA ILE A 66 -1.54 -6.86 -21.04
C ILE A 66 -0.36 -5.90 -20.86
N ALA A 67 -0.62 -4.61 -20.61
CA ALA A 67 0.42 -3.60 -20.44
C ALA A 67 1.25 -3.81 -19.16
N TRP A 68 0.72 -4.53 -18.17
CA TRP A 68 1.44 -4.84 -16.92
C TRP A 68 2.60 -5.83 -17.08
N PHE A 69 2.67 -6.55 -18.21
CA PHE A 69 3.70 -7.55 -18.49
C PHE A 69 4.73 -7.08 -19.54
N ARG A 70 4.69 -5.79 -19.91
CA ARG A 70 5.68 -5.13 -20.78
C ARG A 70 6.51 -4.16 -19.95
#